data_AF-A0A2V7G6R5-F1
#
_entry.id   AF-A0A2V7G6R5-F1
#
_cell.length_a   1.000
_cell.length_b   1.000
_cell.length_c   1.000
_cell.angle_alpha   90.00
_cell.angle_beta   90.00
_cell.angle_gamma   90.00
#
_symmetry.space_group_name_H-M   'P 1'
#
loop_
_entity.id
_entity.type
_entity.pdbx_description
1 polymer ?
#
loop_
_entity_poly.entity_id
_entity_poly.type
_entity_poly.pdbx_seq_one_letter_code
_entity_poly.pdbx_strand_id
1 'polypeptide(L)'
;CTTPPGDLTVTTSTGGSSLDPDGYTVAVDGGPGQAIGINSSVTFSGVSAGSHTVALSGVASNCSVSSPDPQTATVPSGGTVTVSFLASCATPNRPPTVNAGSDQSVLLGVLYSLPDASFSDPDNDGPWSYTIDWGDASSSSSSRTSQGSLPGTHNYLLPGTYRITVTVTDHHGASGSDLKLLTVGSLPVLNR
;
A
#
# COMPACT_ATOMS: atom_id res chain seq x y z
N CYS A 1 -46.63 -17.37 29.72
CA CYS A 1 -45.39 -17.98 29.24
C CYS A 1 -44.52 -16.88 28.65
N THR A 2 -43.29 -16.71 29.14
CA THR A 2 -42.29 -15.85 28.49
C THR A 2 -41.53 -16.70 27.47
N THR A 3 -41.22 -16.12 26.31
CA THR A 3 -40.39 -16.79 25.30
C THR A 3 -38.99 -17.02 25.88
N PRO A 4 -38.51 -18.28 25.97
CA PRO A 4 -37.15 -18.55 26.44
C PRO A 4 -36.10 -17.78 25.63
N PRO A 5 -35.06 -17.23 26.27
CA PRO A 5 -33.94 -16.65 25.54
C PRO A 5 -33.18 -17.74 24.76
N GLY A 6 -32.47 -17.32 23.73
CA GLY A 6 -31.57 -18.17 22.95
C GLY A 6 -30.12 -17.69 23.03
N ASP A 7 -29.29 -18.26 22.17
CA ASP A 7 -27.88 -17.93 22.05
C ASP A 7 -27.57 -17.36 20.66
N LEU A 8 -26.61 -16.44 20.60
CA LEU A 8 -26.09 -15.86 19.36
C LEU A 8 -24.59 -16.12 19.32
N THR A 9 -24.16 -16.98 18.40
CA THR A 9 -22.73 -17.23 18.15
C THR A 9 -22.24 -16.34 17.02
N VAL A 10 -21.16 -15.62 17.26
CA VAL A 10 -20.47 -14.83 16.24
C VAL A 10 -19.18 -15.55 15.88
N THR A 11 -18.89 -15.62 14.60
CA THR A 11 -17.67 -16.18 14.04
C THR A 11 -16.98 -15.14 13.19
N THR A 12 -15.66 -15.17 13.19
CA THR A 12 -14.80 -14.32 12.36
C THR A 12 -13.92 -15.20 11.50
N SER A 13 -13.71 -14.78 10.27
CA SER A 13 -12.70 -15.36 9.39
C SER A 13 -11.97 -14.21 8.70
N THR A 14 -10.66 -14.15 8.90
CA THR A 14 -9.79 -13.10 8.36
C THR A 14 -8.74 -13.71 7.46
N GLY A 15 -8.73 -13.27 6.21
CA GLY A 15 -7.73 -13.64 5.21
C GLY A 15 -6.76 -12.50 4.88
N GLY A 16 -5.80 -12.81 4.01
CA GLY A 16 -4.84 -11.85 3.47
C GLY A 16 -3.51 -11.82 4.21
N SER A 17 -2.88 -10.65 4.29
CA SER A 17 -1.56 -10.44 4.90
C SER A 17 -1.57 -9.29 5.90
N SER A 18 -0.53 -9.21 6.74
CA SER A 18 -0.45 -8.22 7.83
C SER A 18 -1.73 -8.21 8.68
N LEU A 19 -2.14 -9.41 9.13
CA LEU A 19 -3.42 -9.62 9.82
C LEU A 19 -3.51 -8.78 11.10
N ASP A 20 -4.75 -8.45 11.48
CA ASP A 20 -5.08 -7.73 12.71
C ASP A 20 -4.58 -8.49 13.96
N PRO A 21 -3.56 -7.98 14.67
CA PRO A 21 -2.90 -8.72 15.75
C PRO A 21 -3.68 -8.71 17.06
N ASP A 22 -4.47 -7.66 17.33
CA ASP A 22 -5.32 -7.51 18.51
C ASP A 22 -6.74 -8.06 18.30
N GLY A 23 -7.12 -8.32 17.04
CA GLY A 23 -8.40 -8.92 16.69
C GLY A 23 -9.51 -7.89 16.72
N TYR A 24 -10.73 -8.33 17.00
CA TYR A 24 -11.91 -7.48 16.88
C TYR A 24 -12.71 -7.41 18.17
N THR A 25 -13.65 -6.49 18.19
CA THR A 25 -14.68 -6.39 19.21
C THR A 25 -16.05 -6.52 18.56
N VAL A 26 -16.87 -7.44 19.03
CA VAL A 26 -18.25 -7.61 18.57
C VAL A 26 -19.25 -7.11 19.61
N ALA A 27 -20.24 -6.34 19.18
CA ALA A 27 -21.33 -5.87 20.03
C ALA A 27 -22.68 -6.32 19.46
N VAL A 28 -23.60 -6.68 20.36
CA VAL A 28 -25.00 -6.97 20.04
C VAL A 28 -25.85 -5.79 20.51
N ASP A 29 -26.68 -5.24 19.61
CA ASP A 29 -27.58 -4.09 19.84
C ASP A 29 -26.92 -2.83 20.40
N GLY A 30 -25.66 -2.57 20.03
CA GLY A 30 -24.89 -1.45 20.57
C GLY A 30 -24.57 -1.58 22.07
N GLY A 31 -24.76 -2.77 22.64
CA GLY A 31 -24.37 -3.10 24.01
C GLY A 31 -22.84 -3.19 24.20
N PRO A 32 -22.39 -3.68 25.36
CA PRO A 32 -20.96 -3.84 25.63
C PRO A 32 -20.34 -4.83 24.64
N GLY A 33 -19.20 -4.46 24.08
CA GLY A 33 -18.45 -5.30 23.16
C GLY A 33 -17.76 -6.47 23.86
N GLN A 34 -17.63 -7.59 23.14
CA GLN A 34 -16.81 -8.74 23.51
C GLN A 34 -15.66 -8.89 22.53
N ALA A 35 -14.45 -9.12 23.04
CA ALA A 35 -13.29 -9.38 22.21
C ALA A 35 -13.44 -10.72 21.48
N ILE A 36 -13.05 -10.76 20.21
CA ILE A 36 -13.05 -11.95 19.36
C ILE A 36 -11.81 -11.93 18.47
N GLY A 37 -11.09 -13.06 18.38
CA GLY A 37 -9.90 -13.17 17.52
C GLY A 37 -10.24 -13.15 16.02
N ILE A 38 -9.23 -13.13 15.16
CA ILE A 38 -9.40 -13.00 13.69
C ILE A 38 -9.96 -14.24 12.97
N ASN A 39 -9.87 -15.42 13.57
CA ASN A 39 -10.38 -16.70 13.06
C ASN A 39 -10.99 -17.49 14.23
N SER A 40 -11.99 -16.90 14.88
CA SER A 40 -12.48 -17.33 16.19
C SER A 40 -13.99 -17.31 16.27
N SER A 41 -14.53 -17.73 17.42
CA SER A 41 -15.95 -17.65 17.72
C SER A 41 -16.20 -17.23 19.16
N VAL A 42 -17.25 -16.46 19.37
CA VAL A 42 -17.77 -16.10 20.70
C VAL A 42 -19.27 -16.32 20.72
N THR A 43 -19.83 -16.70 21.87
CA THR A 43 -21.27 -16.93 22.02
C THR A 43 -21.83 -15.99 23.08
N PHE A 44 -22.82 -15.21 22.68
CA PHE A 44 -23.67 -14.44 23.58
C PHE A 44 -24.83 -15.32 24.01
N SER A 45 -24.84 -15.73 25.28
CA SER A 45 -25.91 -16.55 25.84
C SER A 45 -27.00 -15.70 26.48
N GLY A 46 -28.23 -16.23 26.48
CA GLY A 46 -29.35 -15.57 27.14
C GLY A 46 -29.87 -14.34 26.41
N VAL A 47 -29.64 -14.25 25.09
CA VAL A 47 -30.15 -13.17 24.24
C VAL A 47 -31.66 -13.37 24.05
N SER A 48 -32.44 -12.28 24.11
CA SER A 48 -33.89 -12.37 23.90
C SER A 48 -34.21 -12.99 22.54
N ALA A 49 -35.28 -13.78 22.44
CA ALA A 49 -35.70 -14.25 21.12
C ALA A 49 -36.24 -13.08 20.30
N GLY A 50 -35.78 -12.94 19.05
CA GLY A 50 -36.13 -11.80 18.20
C GLY A 50 -35.00 -11.36 17.28
N SER A 51 -35.19 -10.20 16.65
CA SER A 51 -34.19 -9.59 15.76
C SER A 51 -33.17 -8.80 16.58
N HIS A 52 -31.90 -9.07 16.33
CA HIS A 52 -30.75 -8.44 16.95
C HIS A 52 -29.81 -7.90 15.88
N THR A 53 -29.15 -6.78 16.20
CA THR A 53 -28.10 -6.21 15.36
C THR A 53 -26.74 -6.59 15.92
N VAL A 54 -25.85 -7.07 15.06
CA VAL A 54 -24.49 -7.46 15.43
C VAL A 54 -23.53 -6.60 14.64
N ALA A 55 -22.65 -5.89 15.34
CA ALA A 55 -21.66 -5.01 14.74
C ALA A 55 -20.26 -5.48 15.11
N LEU A 56 -19.35 -5.47 14.14
CA LEU A 56 -17.93 -5.68 14.36
C LEU A 56 -17.22 -4.33 14.46
N SER A 57 -16.18 -4.25 15.28
CA SER A 57 -15.40 -3.03 15.49
C SER A 57 -13.96 -3.38 15.85
N GLY A 58 -13.09 -2.37 15.91
CA GLY A 58 -11.67 -2.57 16.20
C GLY A 58 -10.86 -3.09 15.01
N VAL A 59 -11.42 -3.07 13.80
CA VAL A 59 -10.73 -3.53 12.58
C VAL A 59 -9.55 -2.62 12.27
N ALA A 60 -8.34 -3.19 12.17
CA ALA A 60 -7.13 -2.46 11.83
C ALA A 60 -7.23 -1.69 10.50
N SER A 61 -6.49 -0.58 10.37
CA SER A 61 -6.58 0.32 9.21
C SER A 61 -6.18 -0.31 7.87
N ASN A 62 -5.42 -1.40 7.89
CA ASN A 62 -5.01 -2.16 6.70
C ASN A 62 -5.95 -3.35 6.42
N CYS A 63 -7.06 -3.45 7.15
CA CYS A 63 -8.08 -4.47 7.02
C CYS A 63 -9.43 -3.85 6.66
N SER A 64 -10.29 -4.64 6.02
CA SER A 64 -11.67 -4.27 5.71
C SER A 64 -12.60 -5.45 5.96
N VAL A 65 -13.81 -5.17 6.46
CA VAL A 65 -14.87 -6.18 6.59
C VAL A 65 -15.55 -6.38 5.23
N SER A 66 -15.45 -7.59 4.70
CA SER A 66 -15.99 -7.97 3.38
C SER A 66 -17.45 -8.43 3.46
N SER A 67 -17.93 -8.83 4.65
CA SER A 67 -19.35 -9.09 4.91
C SER A 67 -20.10 -7.79 5.24
N PRO A 68 -21.45 -7.74 5.12
CA PRO A 68 -22.22 -6.62 5.65
C PRO A 68 -21.90 -6.37 7.13
N ASP A 69 -21.81 -5.10 7.51
CA ASP A 69 -21.59 -4.68 8.89
C ASP A 69 -22.32 -3.34 9.11
N PRO A 70 -23.32 -3.26 10.01
CA PRO A 70 -23.80 -4.32 10.90
C PRO A 70 -24.63 -5.41 10.19
N GLN A 71 -24.69 -6.61 10.79
CA GLN A 71 -25.57 -7.70 10.37
C GLN A 71 -26.81 -7.80 11.26
N THR A 72 -27.91 -8.31 10.72
CA THR A 72 -29.12 -8.64 11.49
C THR A 72 -29.23 -10.14 11.68
N ALA A 73 -29.47 -10.58 12.92
CA ALA A 73 -29.64 -11.97 13.29
C ALA A 73 -30.94 -12.18 14.06
N THR A 74 -31.70 -13.22 13.69
CA THR A 74 -32.91 -13.59 14.43
C THR A 74 -32.60 -14.73 15.39
N VAL A 75 -32.55 -14.42 16.69
CA VAL A 75 -32.29 -15.41 17.75
C VAL A 75 -33.56 -16.24 17.98
N PRO A 76 -33.51 -17.57 17.79
CA PRO A 76 -34.65 -18.43 18.04
C PRO A 76 -34.86 -18.64 19.55
N SER A 77 -36.12 -18.85 19.96
CA SER A 77 -36.48 -19.18 21.34
C SER A 77 -35.80 -20.46 21.82
N GLY A 78 -34.92 -20.38 22.81
CA GLY A 78 -34.20 -21.54 23.38
C GLY A 78 -33.21 -22.21 22.42
N GLY A 79 -32.94 -21.61 21.26
CA GLY A 79 -32.02 -22.15 20.27
C GLY A 79 -30.82 -21.23 20.04
N THR A 80 -29.96 -21.61 19.09
CA THR A 80 -28.75 -20.85 18.75
C THR A 80 -28.81 -20.38 17.30
N VAL A 81 -28.38 -19.15 17.03
CA VAL A 81 -28.13 -18.64 15.68
C VAL A 81 -26.65 -18.28 15.54
N THR A 82 -26.10 -18.44 14.34
CA THR A 82 -24.71 -18.08 14.03
C THR A 82 -24.64 -16.94 13.03
N VAL A 83 -23.79 -15.96 13.33
CA VAL A 83 -23.43 -14.83 12.44
C VAL A 83 -21.96 -14.95 12.09
N SER A 84 -21.61 -14.69 10.84
CA SER A 84 -20.24 -14.78 10.35
C SER A 84 -19.78 -13.47 9.75
N PHE A 85 -18.68 -12.93 10.26
CA PHE A 85 -17.97 -11.82 9.66
C PHE A 85 -16.76 -12.31 8.88
N LEU A 86 -16.63 -11.80 7.65
CA LEU A 86 -15.47 -12.01 6.80
C LEU A 86 -14.68 -10.72 6.76
N ALA A 87 -13.38 -10.79 7.05
CA ALA A 87 -12.46 -9.67 6.94
C ALA A 87 -11.29 -10.03 6.02
N SER A 88 -10.71 -9.02 5.38
CA SER A 88 -9.52 -9.17 4.56
C SER A 88 -8.53 -8.07 4.91
N CYS A 89 -7.29 -8.45 5.17
CA CYS A 89 -6.18 -7.54 5.42
C CYS A 89 -5.19 -7.55 4.26
N ALA A 90 -4.54 -6.42 4.01
CA ALA A 90 -3.45 -6.32 3.06
C ALA A 90 -2.23 -5.71 3.74
N THR A 91 -1.03 -6.08 3.26
CA THR A 91 0.19 -5.36 3.61
C THR A 91 0.11 -3.97 2.98
N PRO A 92 0.27 -2.88 3.76
CA PRO A 92 0.30 -1.54 3.19
C PRO A 92 1.44 -1.38 2.18
N ASN A 93 1.14 -0.84 1.01
CA ASN A 93 2.15 -0.55 -0.01
C ASN A 93 3.02 0.65 0.40
N ARG A 94 4.33 0.55 0.20
CA ARG A 94 5.33 1.57 0.52
C ARG A 94 6.07 1.96 -0.76
N PRO A 95 6.27 3.27 -1.00
CA PRO A 95 6.87 3.72 -2.24
C PRO A 95 8.34 3.27 -2.39
N PRO A 96 8.82 3.09 -3.63
CA PRO A 96 10.24 2.89 -3.90
C PRO A 96 11.10 4.03 -3.35
N THR A 97 12.32 3.72 -2.93
CA THR A 97 13.36 4.72 -2.68
C THR A 97 14.25 4.83 -3.92
N VAL A 98 14.39 6.04 -4.45
CA VAL A 98 15.18 6.34 -5.66
C VAL A 98 16.42 7.12 -5.30
N ASN A 99 17.52 6.86 -6.00
CA ASN A 99 18.76 7.63 -5.97
C ASN A 99 19.11 7.97 -7.41
N ALA A 100 19.12 9.25 -7.78
CA ALA A 100 19.46 9.74 -9.11
C ALA A 100 20.98 9.84 -9.34
N GLY A 101 21.79 9.58 -8.31
CA GLY A 101 23.24 9.72 -8.28
C GLY A 101 23.70 11.13 -7.87
N SER A 102 25.00 11.29 -7.64
CA SER A 102 25.57 12.59 -7.26
C SER A 102 25.62 13.57 -8.43
N ASP A 103 25.57 14.88 -8.11
CA ASP A 103 25.74 15.97 -9.08
C ASP A 103 27.03 15.85 -9.90
N GLN A 104 26.95 16.23 -11.17
CA GLN A 104 28.06 16.05 -12.12
C GLN A 104 28.25 17.25 -13.04
N SER A 105 29.43 17.34 -13.63
CA SER A 105 29.77 18.28 -14.71
C SER A 105 30.32 17.52 -15.91
N VAL A 106 29.82 17.84 -17.10
CA VAL A 106 30.22 17.22 -18.36
C VAL A 106 30.40 18.28 -19.45
N LEU A 107 31.08 17.90 -20.52
CA LEU A 107 31.25 18.75 -21.69
C LEU A 107 30.06 18.61 -22.64
N LEU A 108 29.68 19.72 -23.26
CA LEU A 108 28.67 19.80 -24.31
C LEU A 108 29.03 18.86 -25.48
N GLY A 109 28.01 18.18 -26.02
CA GLY A 109 28.17 17.30 -27.19
C GLY A 109 28.68 15.90 -26.88
N VAL A 110 28.84 15.53 -25.60
CA VAL A 110 29.11 14.15 -25.17
C VAL A 110 27.78 13.45 -24.86
N LEU A 111 27.65 12.19 -25.27
CA LEU A 111 26.53 11.34 -24.84
C LEU A 111 26.63 11.13 -23.33
N TYR A 112 25.70 11.73 -22.59
CA TYR A 112 25.63 11.56 -21.16
C TYR A 112 24.97 10.22 -20.84
N SER A 113 25.60 9.45 -19.96
CA SER A 113 25.03 8.25 -19.34
C SER A 113 24.68 8.58 -17.90
N LEU A 114 23.66 7.93 -17.34
CA LEU A 114 23.28 8.05 -15.94
C LEU A 114 23.89 6.89 -15.13
N PRO A 115 25.13 7.02 -14.60
CA PRO A 115 25.91 5.87 -14.13
C PRO A 115 25.41 5.29 -12.79
N ASP A 116 25.01 6.18 -11.87
CA ASP A 116 24.81 5.83 -10.46
C ASP A 116 23.33 5.81 -10.06
N ALA A 117 22.42 6.02 -11.02
CA ALA A 117 21.01 5.99 -10.72
C ALA A 117 20.57 4.57 -10.34
N SER A 118 19.84 4.46 -9.24
CA SER A 118 19.38 3.20 -8.69
C SER A 118 18.10 3.38 -7.89
N PHE A 119 17.46 2.26 -7.58
CA PHE A 119 16.32 2.24 -6.66
C PHE A 119 16.29 0.95 -5.85
N SER A 120 15.56 1.00 -4.74
CA SER A 120 15.16 -0.14 -3.92
C SER A 120 13.71 0.00 -3.52
N ASP A 121 13.00 -1.12 -3.40
CA ASP A 121 11.61 -1.13 -2.99
C ASP A 121 11.46 -1.87 -1.65
N PRO A 122 10.84 -1.26 -0.63
CA PRO A 122 10.66 -1.92 0.66
C PRO A 122 9.83 -3.21 0.61
N ASP A 123 8.87 -3.29 -0.32
CA ASP A 123 7.93 -4.41 -0.48
C ASP A 123 8.42 -5.44 -1.51
N ASN A 124 9.36 -5.04 -2.38
CA ASN A 124 10.02 -5.89 -3.38
C ASN A 124 8.99 -6.64 -4.27
N ASP A 125 8.00 -5.89 -4.73
CA ASP A 125 6.76 -6.35 -5.36
C ASP A 125 6.64 -5.89 -6.83
N GLY A 126 7.75 -5.96 -7.57
CA GLY A 126 7.80 -5.55 -8.97
C GLY A 126 6.77 -6.24 -9.88
N PRO A 127 6.60 -5.76 -11.12
CA PRO A 127 7.52 -4.90 -11.85
C PRO A 127 7.39 -3.42 -11.50
N TRP A 128 8.50 -2.69 -11.66
CA TRP A 128 8.55 -1.23 -11.52
C TRP A 128 8.64 -0.57 -12.89
N SER A 129 7.96 0.56 -13.04
CA SER A 129 8.18 1.47 -14.16
C SER A 129 9.01 2.65 -13.69
N TYR A 130 9.84 3.21 -14.57
CA TYR A 130 10.60 4.41 -14.24
C TYR A 130 10.62 5.40 -15.39
N THR A 131 10.71 6.67 -15.04
CA THR A 131 10.88 7.78 -15.96
C THR A 131 12.08 8.63 -15.53
N ILE A 132 12.87 9.05 -16.50
CA ILE A 132 13.96 10.00 -16.36
C ILE A 132 13.52 11.25 -17.12
N ASP A 133 13.25 12.33 -16.39
CA ASP A 133 13.14 13.68 -16.96
C ASP A 133 14.55 14.26 -17.02
N TRP A 134 15.02 14.62 -18.21
CA TRP A 134 16.38 15.10 -18.44
C TRP A 134 16.57 16.59 -18.10
N GLY A 135 15.49 17.29 -17.75
CA GLY A 135 15.50 18.70 -17.37
C GLY A 135 15.58 19.67 -18.54
N ASP A 136 15.46 19.18 -19.78
CA ASP A 136 15.45 19.96 -21.03
C ASP A 136 14.14 19.79 -21.82
N ALA A 137 13.06 19.44 -21.12
CA ALA A 137 11.75 19.08 -21.65
C ALA A 137 11.71 17.75 -22.45
N SER A 138 12.77 16.95 -22.38
CA SER A 138 12.75 15.56 -22.86
C SER A 138 12.71 14.57 -21.70
N SER A 139 12.16 13.38 -21.96
CA SER A 139 12.08 12.31 -20.98
C SER A 139 12.31 10.94 -21.62
N SER A 140 12.69 9.97 -20.80
CA SER A 140 12.84 8.57 -21.18
C SER A 140 12.14 7.68 -20.16
N SER A 141 11.41 6.67 -20.61
CA SER A 141 10.69 5.74 -19.71
C SER A 141 11.02 4.29 -20.05
N SER A 142 11.13 3.45 -19.03
CA SER A 142 11.33 2.02 -19.17
C SER A 142 10.82 1.28 -17.93
N SER A 143 11.09 -0.02 -17.82
CA SER A 143 10.67 -0.85 -16.70
C SER A 143 11.78 -1.76 -16.19
N ARG A 144 11.62 -2.20 -14.93
CA ARG A 144 12.52 -3.13 -14.25
C ARG A 144 11.70 -4.23 -13.59
N THR A 145 12.18 -5.46 -13.70
CA THR A 145 11.66 -6.63 -12.95
C THR A 145 12.51 -6.96 -11.73
N SER A 146 13.57 -6.18 -11.49
CA SER A 146 14.46 -6.32 -10.33
C SER A 146 14.96 -4.94 -9.91
N GLN A 147 15.04 -4.73 -8.60
CA GLN A 147 15.62 -3.50 -8.02
C GLN A 147 17.11 -3.34 -8.36
N GLY A 148 17.60 -2.10 -8.29
CA GLY A 148 18.99 -1.77 -8.58
C GLY A 148 19.14 -0.67 -9.64
N SER A 149 20.09 -0.83 -10.56
CA SER A 149 20.52 0.23 -11.50
C SER A 149 19.41 0.67 -12.47
N LEU A 150 19.34 1.97 -12.72
CA LEU A 150 18.43 2.64 -13.66
C LEU A 150 19.22 3.29 -14.80
N PRO A 151 19.51 2.56 -15.89
CA PRO A 151 20.26 3.09 -17.01
C PRO A 151 19.40 4.06 -17.82
N GLY A 152 20.06 5.11 -18.29
CA GLY A 152 19.52 6.06 -19.24
C GLY A 152 20.67 6.80 -19.92
N THR A 153 20.45 7.22 -21.16
CA THR A 153 21.40 8.05 -21.89
C THR A 153 20.69 9.23 -22.55
N HIS A 154 21.39 10.36 -22.67
CA HIS A 154 20.84 11.58 -23.25
C HIS A 154 21.91 12.47 -23.88
N ASN A 155 21.51 13.31 -24.84
CA ASN A 155 22.38 14.28 -25.49
C ASN A 155 21.90 15.70 -25.20
N TYR A 156 22.72 16.48 -24.48
CA TYR A 156 22.45 17.90 -24.24
C TYR A 156 23.00 18.76 -25.38
N LEU A 157 22.13 19.61 -25.95
CA LEU A 157 22.43 20.44 -27.11
C LEU A 157 22.88 21.87 -26.77
N LEU A 158 22.64 22.31 -25.53
CA LEU A 158 23.01 23.63 -25.05
C LEU A 158 23.81 23.51 -23.75
N PRO A 159 24.74 24.44 -23.46
CA PRO A 159 25.35 24.52 -22.14
C PRO A 159 24.32 25.03 -21.12
N GLY A 160 24.42 24.56 -19.88
CA GLY A 160 23.49 24.93 -18.81
C GLY A 160 23.51 23.95 -17.65
N THR A 161 22.71 24.24 -16.63
CA THR A 161 22.46 23.32 -15.52
C THR A 161 21.10 22.68 -15.69
N TYR A 162 21.07 21.36 -15.79
CA TYR A 162 19.88 20.55 -16.00
C TYR A 162 19.50 19.82 -14.71
N ARG A 163 18.21 19.84 -14.39
CA ARG A 163 17.64 19.14 -13.23
C ARG A 163 17.10 17.79 -13.69
N ILE A 164 17.92 16.76 -13.58
CA ILE A 164 17.52 15.40 -13.95
C ILE A 164 16.66 14.85 -12.80
N THR A 165 15.43 14.46 -13.10
CA THR A 165 14.52 13.85 -12.12
C THR A 165 14.28 12.41 -12.50
N VAL A 166 14.59 11.49 -11.59
CA VAL A 166 14.31 10.07 -11.77
C VAL A 166 13.12 9.71 -10.90
N THR A 167 12.07 9.15 -11.49
CA THR A 167 10.87 8.70 -10.82
C THR A 167 10.70 7.21 -11.05
N VAL A 168 10.43 6.45 -9.99
CA VAL A 168 10.12 5.02 -10.05
C VAL A 168 8.76 4.78 -9.42
N THR A 169 7.91 4.02 -10.09
CA THR A 169 6.57 3.64 -9.66
C THR A 169 6.48 2.12 -9.54
N ASP A 170 5.99 1.63 -8.41
CA ASP A 170 5.75 0.20 -8.13
C ASP A 170 4.49 -0.34 -8.82
N HIS A 171 4.24 -1.65 -8.64
CA HIS A 171 3.10 -2.33 -9.24
C HIS A 171 1.75 -1.88 -8.66
N HIS A 172 1.72 -1.41 -7.42
CA HIS A 172 0.54 -0.93 -6.72
C HIS A 172 0.32 0.58 -6.89
N GLY A 173 1.18 1.25 -7.67
CA GLY A 173 1.08 2.65 -8.07
C GLY A 173 1.74 3.66 -7.14
N ALA A 174 2.41 3.26 -6.05
CA ALA A 174 3.17 4.23 -5.26
C ALA A 174 4.50 4.56 -5.95
N SER A 175 4.99 5.77 -5.72
CA SER A 175 6.12 6.30 -6.46
C SER A 175 7.14 6.98 -5.56
N GLY A 176 8.41 6.76 -5.86
CA GLY A 176 9.55 7.49 -5.32
C GLY A 176 10.20 8.36 -6.39
N SER A 177 10.91 9.40 -5.99
CA SER A 177 11.69 10.22 -6.93
C SER A 177 12.92 10.79 -6.26
N ASP A 178 13.95 11.04 -7.07
CA ASP A 178 15.14 11.77 -6.66
C ASP A 178 15.63 12.70 -7.78
N LEU A 179 16.42 13.70 -7.40
CA LEU A 179 16.93 14.74 -8.28
C LEU A 179 18.44 14.79 -8.27
N LYS A 180 19.00 14.99 -9.46
CA LYS A 180 20.42 15.26 -9.69
C LYS A 180 20.62 16.52 -10.54
N LEU A 181 21.64 17.31 -10.21
CA LEU A 181 22.09 18.43 -11.05
C LEU A 181 23.21 17.99 -11.98
N LEU A 182 23.01 18.24 -13.28
CA LEU A 182 24.04 18.08 -14.30
C LEU A 182 24.42 19.46 -14.86
N THR A 183 25.68 19.84 -14.74
CA THR A 183 26.21 21.04 -15.38
C THR A 183 26.90 20.68 -16.69
N VAL A 184 26.38 21.19 -17.79
CA VAL A 184 26.93 21.00 -19.14
C VAL A 184 27.68 22.26 -19.55
N GLY A 185 29.01 22.16 -19.64
CA GLY A 185 29.89 23.26 -20.02
C GLY A 185 30.34 23.19 -21.47
N SER A 186 30.64 24.33 -22.09
CA SER A 186 31.32 24.36 -23.39
C SER A 186 32.80 23.98 -23.25
N LEU A 187 33.40 23.49 -24.34
CA LEU A 187 34.86 23.33 -24.39
C LEU A 187 35.55 24.69 -24.12
N PRO A 188 36.64 24.72 -23.32
CA PRO A 188 37.41 25.94 -23.17
C PRO A 188 37.91 26.39 -24.54
N VAL A 189 37.66 27.66 -24.88
CA VAL A 189 38.11 28.25 -26.13
C VAL A 189 39.64 28.30 -26.09
N LEU A 190 40.31 27.57 -26.98
CA LEU A 190 41.76 27.66 -27.11
C LEU A 190 42.08 28.99 -27.80
N ASN A 191 42.38 30.05 -27.04
CA ASN A 191 42.89 31.30 -27.62
C ASN A 191 44.24 31.00 -28.30
N ARG A 192 44.28 31.12 -29.62
CA ARG A 192 45.51 31.08 -30.44
C ARG A 192 46.09 32.47 -30.63
#